data_AF-A0A9X6U4R0-F1
#
_entry.id   AF-A0A9X6U4R0-F1
#
_cell.length_a   1.000
_cell.length_b   1.000
_cell.length_c   1.000
_cell.angle_alpha   90.00
_cell.angle_beta   90.00
_cell.angle_gamma   90.00
#
_symmetry.space_group_name_H-M   'P 1'
#
loop_
_entity.id
_entity.type
_entity.pdbx_description
1 polymer ?
#
loop_
_entity_poly.entity_id
_entity_poly.type
_entity_poly.pdbx_seq_one_letter_code
_entity_poly.pdbx_strand_id
1 'polypeptide(L)'
;MNEKVIKYYRYGWNLNDIAEELQISEDEVKQELLTYKNTKGRGARKSFTDEFKLFVYDRLHYGDKVETYDDVSATLEISNATLSKINKEYKGTYGEESVDEYSEENMYEPIDWDIWDECPSCHSSKVNLINDTADDENLNTCSSYCMDCGTEWLKRNGQACKINWEYLDRIAELEI
;
A
#
# COMPACT_ATOMS: atom_id res chain seq x y z
N MET A 1 21.62 -6.53 11.97
CA MET A 1 20.22 -6.48 11.55
C MET A 1 19.98 -5.15 10.86
N ASN A 2 19.95 -5.18 9.54
CA ASN A 2 19.72 -3.99 8.72
C ASN A 2 18.21 -3.81 8.50
N GLU A 3 17.60 -2.84 9.18
CA GLU A 3 16.15 -2.60 9.12
C GLU A 3 15.67 -2.23 7.71
N LYS A 4 16.55 -1.65 6.87
CA LYS A 4 16.23 -1.36 5.47
C LYS A 4 16.02 -2.62 4.63
N VAL A 5 16.82 -3.68 4.87
CA VAL A 5 16.63 -4.98 4.19
C VAL A 5 15.25 -5.54 4.49
N ILE A 6 14.82 -5.48 5.76
CA ILE A 6 13.52 -5.99 6.18
C ILE A 6 12.39 -5.16 5.55
N LYS A 7 12.52 -3.82 5.58
CA LYS A 7 11.55 -2.91 4.96
C LYS A 7 11.40 -3.17 3.46
N TYR A 8 12.48 -3.14 2.70
CA TYR A 8 12.44 -3.29 1.24
C TYR A 8 11.92 -4.68 0.83
N TYR A 9 12.37 -5.74 1.49
CA TYR A 9 11.87 -7.09 1.19
C TYR A 9 10.39 -7.22 1.51
N ARG A 10 9.91 -6.72 2.66
CA ARG A 10 8.47 -6.69 3.00
C ARG A 10 7.64 -6.05 1.90
N TYR A 11 8.17 -4.99 1.31
CA TYR A 11 7.50 -4.16 0.30
C TYR A 11 7.89 -4.51 -1.14
N GLY A 12 8.07 -5.80 -1.44
CA GLY A 12 8.08 -6.24 -2.82
C GLY A 12 9.45 -6.42 -3.46
N TRP A 13 10.50 -5.78 -2.93
CA TRP A 13 11.80 -5.75 -3.59
C TRP A 13 12.45 -7.14 -3.58
N ASN A 14 13.00 -7.54 -4.73
CA ASN A 14 13.74 -8.80 -4.82
C ASN A 14 15.14 -8.64 -4.21
N LEU A 15 15.82 -9.77 -3.94
CA LEU A 15 17.12 -9.75 -3.27
C LEU A 15 18.19 -8.97 -4.05
N ASN A 16 18.18 -9.04 -5.38
CA ASN A 16 19.13 -8.32 -6.22
C ASN A 16 18.93 -6.80 -6.13
N ASP A 17 17.69 -6.32 -6.24
CA ASP A 17 17.38 -4.89 -6.16
C ASP A 17 17.81 -4.32 -4.78
N ILE A 18 17.58 -5.08 -3.71
CA ILE A 18 18.01 -4.70 -2.35
C ILE A 18 19.54 -4.70 -2.24
N ALA A 19 20.20 -5.71 -2.81
CA ALA A 19 21.65 -5.85 -2.82
C ALA A 19 22.32 -4.67 -3.55
N GLU A 20 21.80 -4.31 -4.73
CA GLU A 20 22.26 -3.17 -5.52
C GLU A 20 22.08 -1.84 -4.77
N GLU A 21 20.89 -1.59 -4.22
CA GLU A 21 20.56 -0.36 -3.49
C GLU A 21 21.42 -0.19 -2.23
N LEU A 22 21.65 -1.28 -1.49
CA LEU A 22 22.40 -1.24 -0.23
C LEU A 22 23.90 -1.51 -0.40
N GLN A 23 24.36 -1.75 -1.64
CA GLN A 23 25.75 -2.09 -1.97
C GLN A 23 26.28 -3.28 -1.16
N ILE A 24 25.45 -4.31 -0.97
CA ILE A 24 25.79 -5.58 -0.31
C ILE A 24 25.52 -6.74 -1.27
N SER A 25 25.95 -7.96 -0.92
CA SER A 25 25.63 -9.15 -1.72
C SER A 25 24.21 -9.68 -1.44
N GLU A 26 23.60 -10.38 -2.41
CA GLU A 26 22.32 -11.09 -2.20
C GLU A 26 22.39 -12.08 -1.02
N ASP A 27 23.54 -12.74 -0.84
CA ASP A 27 23.76 -13.64 0.29
C ASP A 27 23.68 -12.89 1.63
N GLU A 28 24.23 -11.67 1.72
CA GLU A 28 24.11 -10.83 2.91
C GLU A 28 22.66 -10.39 3.15
N VAL A 29 21.92 -10.02 2.10
CA VAL A 29 20.47 -9.72 2.20
C VAL A 29 19.74 -10.93 2.78
N LYS A 30 19.99 -12.13 2.24
CA LYS A 30 19.38 -13.37 2.72
C LYS A 30 19.74 -13.66 4.18
N GLN A 31 20.99 -13.48 4.58
CA GLN A 31 21.42 -13.68 5.97
C GLN A 31 20.74 -12.69 6.93
N GLU A 32 20.55 -11.45 6.52
CA GLU A 32 19.81 -10.45 7.31
C GLU A 32 18.33 -10.84 7.50
N LEU A 33 17.67 -11.32 6.44
CA LEU A 33 16.29 -11.84 6.51
C LEU A 33 16.18 -13.07 7.42
N LEU A 34 17.11 -14.02 7.33
CA LEU A 34 17.17 -15.19 8.20
C LEU A 34 17.44 -14.80 9.66
N THR A 35 18.29 -13.78 9.88
CA THR A 35 18.56 -13.23 11.21
C THR A 35 17.30 -12.62 11.80
N TYR A 36 16.53 -11.83 11.04
CA TYR A 36 15.25 -11.29 11.48
C TYR A 36 14.26 -12.40 11.85
N LYS A 37 14.06 -13.40 10.98
CA LYS A 37 13.23 -14.58 11.27
C LYS A 37 13.61 -15.26 12.59
N ASN A 38 14.91 -15.46 12.82
CA ASN A 38 15.39 -16.23 13.97
C ASN A 38 15.38 -15.43 15.29
N THR A 39 15.54 -14.10 15.23
CA THR A 39 15.69 -13.24 16.42
C THR A 39 14.39 -12.53 16.81
N LYS A 40 13.63 -12.04 15.84
CA LYS A 40 12.37 -11.31 16.03
C LYS A 40 11.16 -12.15 15.62
N GLY A 41 11.35 -13.05 14.67
CA GLY A 41 10.28 -13.88 14.15
C GLY A 41 9.81 -14.98 15.08
N ARG A 42 10.61 -15.44 16.06
CA ARG A 42 10.20 -16.54 16.95
C ARG A 42 9.81 -16.06 18.34
N GLY A 43 8.57 -16.37 18.74
CA GLY A 43 8.07 -16.14 20.09
C GLY A 43 8.52 -17.23 21.08
N ALA A 44 8.16 -17.04 22.36
CA ALA A 44 8.56 -17.91 23.46
C ALA A 44 8.17 -19.40 23.31
N ARG A 45 7.16 -19.70 22.47
CA ARG A 45 6.67 -21.07 22.20
C ARG A 45 7.24 -21.70 20.93
N LYS A 46 8.31 -21.13 20.35
CA LYS A 46 8.86 -21.53 19.03
C LYS A 46 7.89 -21.37 17.85
N SER A 47 6.76 -20.69 18.06
CA SER A 47 5.86 -20.25 17.01
C SER A 47 6.35 -18.93 16.43
N PHE A 48 5.98 -18.65 15.17
CA PHE A 48 6.20 -17.32 14.62
C PHE A 48 5.37 -16.28 15.38
N THR A 49 5.94 -15.10 15.61
CA THR A 49 5.26 -13.92 16.17
C THR A 49 4.28 -13.36 15.16
N ASP A 50 3.23 -12.69 15.62
CA ASP A 50 2.22 -12.11 14.72
C ASP A 50 2.81 -10.99 13.85
N GLU A 51 3.80 -10.25 14.35
CA GLU A 51 4.58 -9.28 13.57
C GLU A 51 5.28 -9.95 12.37
N PHE A 52 5.96 -11.08 12.60
CA PHE A 52 6.66 -11.78 11.52
C PHE A 52 5.71 -12.46 10.54
N LYS A 53 4.59 -13.00 11.03
CA LYS A 53 3.55 -13.54 10.14
C LYS A 53 2.97 -12.45 9.23
N LEU A 54 2.73 -11.25 9.77
CA LEU A 54 2.27 -10.10 8.99
C LEU A 54 3.32 -9.68 7.95
N PHE A 55 4.60 -9.61 8.33
CA PHE A 55 5.70 -9.37 7.39
C PHE A 55 5.71 -10.37 6.22
N VAL A 56 5.51 -11.67 6.50
CA VAL A 56 5.43 -12.71 5.46
C VAL A 56 4.18 -12.55 4.60
N TYR A 57 3.04 -12.22 5.21
CA TYR A 57 1.79 -11.96 4.50
C TYR A 57 1.97 -10.80 3.52
N ASP A 58 2.51 -9.68 3.98
CA ASP A 58 2.75 -8.50 3.14
C ASP A 58 3.68 -8.85 1.98
N ARG A 59 4.79 -9.57 2.23
CA ARG A 59 5.69 -10.01 1.13
C ARG A 59 4.96 -10.77 0.02
N LEU A 60 3.99 -11.61 0.39
CA LEU A 60 3.23 -12.46 -0.52
C LEU A 60 2.16 -11.69 -1.31
N HIS A 61 1.78 -10.48 -0.89
CA HIS A 61 0.67 -9.73 -1.47
C HIS A 61 1.03 -8.29 -1.85
N TYR A 62 2.26 -7.85 -1.60
CA TYR A 62 2.67 -6.48 -1.85
C TYR A 62 3.06 -6.24 -3.32
N GLY A 63 2.31 -5.33 -3.96
CA GLY A 63 2.55 -4.87 -5.32
C GLY A 63 2.18 -5.89 -6.40
N ASP A 64 2.43 -5.52 -7.66
CA ASP A 64 2.04 -6.33 -8.84
C ASP A 64 2.95 -7.55 -9.07
N LYS A 65 4.08 -7.61 -8.38
CA LYS A 65 5.07 -8.71 -8.47
C LYS A 65 4.94 -9.63 -7.27
N VAL A 66 3.93 -10.48 -7.31
CA VAL A 66 3.69 -11.52 -6.31
C VAL A 66 4.84 -12.54 -6.36
N GLU A 67 5.72 -12.54 -5.35
CA GLU A 67 6.67 -13.64 -5.15
C GLU A 67 5.89 -14.93 -4.87
N THR A 68 6.33 -16.03 -5.46
CA THR A 68 5.67 -17.31 -5.23
C THR A 68 5.99 -17.82 -3.83
N TYR A 69 5.19 -18.78 -3.35
CA TYR A 69 5.52 -19.46 -2.10
C TYR A 69 6.90 -20.14 -2.15
N ASP A 70 7.32 -20.62 -3.32
CA ASP A 70 8.62 -21.27 -3.49
C ASP A 70 9.77 -20.27 -3.28
N ASP A 71 9.63 -19.05 -3.79
CA ASP A 71 10.65 -17.99 -3.65
C ASP A 71 10.79 -17.54 -2.19
N VAL A 72 9.66 -17.27 -1.53
CA VAL A 72 9.63 -16.89 -0.11
C VAL A 72 10.13 -18.04 0.77
N SER A 73 9.78 -19.28 0.43
CA SER A 73 10.23 -20.50 1.13
C SER A 73 11.74 -20.67 1.01
N ALA A 74 12.31 -20.48 -0.18
CA ALA A 74 13.75 -20.58 -0.41
C ALA A 74 14.54 -19.47 0.29
N THR A 75 13.98 -18.27 0.34
CA THR A 75 14.60 -17.09 0.95
C THR A 75 14.56 -17.16 2.48
N LEU A 76 13.38 -17.40 3.05
CA LEU A 76 13.17 -17.40 4.49
C LEU A 76 13.36 -18.78 5.12
N GLU A 77 13.59 -19.84 4.35
CA GLU A 77 13.66 -21.23 4.81
C GLU A 77 12.44 -21.60 5.67
N ILE A 78 11.25 -21.38 5.11
CA ILE A 78 9.96 -21.68 5.73
C ILE A 78 9.19 -22.59 4.78
N SER A 79 8.72 -23.73 5.28
CA SER A 79 7.92 -24.65 4.45
C SER A 79 6.69 -23.98 3.83
N ASN A 80 6.36 -24.31 2.58
CA ASN A 80 5.13 -23.86 1.91
C ASN A 80 3.85 -24.15 2.72
N ALA A 81 3.81 -25.24 3.48
CA ALA A 81 2.69 -25.55 4.36
C ALA A 81 2.49 -24.49 5.47
N THR A 82 3.61 -23.96 5.99
CA THR A 82 3.57 -22.89 6.99
C THR A 82 3.21 -21.55 6.34
N LEU A 83 3.77 -21.23 5.17
CA LEU A 83 3.40 -20.03 4.41
C LEU A 83 1.91 -20.03 4.07
N SER A 84 1.38 -21.16 3.60
CA SER A 84 -0.05 -21.33 3.32
C SER A 84 -0.93 -21.13 4.56
N LYS A 85 -0.49 -21.63 5.73
CA LYS A 85 -1.19 -21.42 6.99
C LYS A 85 -1.19 -19.94 7.39
N ILE A 86 -0.06 -19.25 7.29
CA ILE A 86 0.07 -17.81 7.56
C ILE A 86 -0.84 -17.03 6.61
N ASN A 87 -0.77 -17.32 5.31
CA ASN A 87 -1.61 -16.67 4.32
C ASN A 87 -3.09 -16.84 4.66
N LYS A 88 -3.55 -18.05 4.98
CA LYS A 88 -4.96 -18.30 5.36
C LYS A 88 -5.37 -17.59 6.64
N GLU A 89 -4.48 -17.50 7.63
CA GLU A 89 -4.72 -16.84 8.93
C GLU A 89 -4.97 -15.33 8.74
N TYR A 90 -4.22 -14.69 7.84
CA TYR A 90 -4.30 -13.25 7.60
C TYR A 90 -5.29 -12.88 6.48
N LYS A 91 -5.53 -13.77 5.50
CA LYS A 91 -6.54 -13.60 4.45
C LYS A 91 -7.96 -13.38 4.99
N GLY A 92 -8.29 -13.96 6.14
CA GLY A 92 -9.60 -13.75 6.79
C GLY A 92 -9.66 -12.56 7.77
N THR A 93 -8.50 -12.00 8.12
CA THR A 93 -8.36 -10.94 9.13
C THR A 93 -8.16 -9.57 8.49
N TYR A 94 -7.57 -9.52 7.28
CA TYR A 94 -7.35 -8.33 6.47
C TYR A 94 -8.34 -8.19 5.30
N GLY A 95 -9.42 -8.98 5.30
CA GLY A 95 -10.41 -9.00 4.22
C GLY A 95 -9.84 -9.57 2.92
N GLU A 96 -10.73 -9.97 2.01
CA GLU A 96 -10.36 -10.06 0.59
C GLU A 96 -10.21 -8.66 0.00
N GLU A 97 -9.39 -7.79 0.60
CA GLU A 97 -8.99 -6.53 -0.04
C GLU A 97 -7.91 -6.89 -1.05
N SER A 98 -8.36 -7.38 -2.21
CA SER A 98 -7.52 -7.59 -3.37
C SER A 98 -6.73 -6.32 -3.67
N VAL A 99 -5.51 -6.49 -4.18
CA VAL A 99 -4.64 -5.44 -4.75
C VAL A 99 -5.40 -4.52 -5.75
N ASP A 100 -6.58 -4.92 -6.23
CA ASP A 100 -7.54 -4.09 -6.98
C ASP A 100 -8.12 -2.88 -6.22
N GLU A 101 -8.17 -2.87 -4.88
CA GLU A 101 -8.74 -1.74 -4.10
C GLU A 101 -7.87 -0.49 -4.06
N TYR A 102 -6.60 -0.57 -4.51
CA TYR A 102 -5.64 0.54 -4.51
C TYR A 102 -5.25 1.00 -5.92
N SER A 103 -6.02 0.62 -6.94
CA SER A 103 -5.91 1.23 -8.26
C SER A 103 -6.34 2.70 -8.20
N GLU A 104 -5.80 3.54 -9.09
CA GLU A 104 -6.25 4.94 -9.24
C GLU A 104 -7.77 5.06 -9.43
N GLU A 105 -8.45 3.98 -9.84
CA GLU A 105 -9.89 3.94 -10.05
C GLU A 105 -10.71 4.01 -8.75
N ASN A 106 -10.17 3.58 -7.60
CA ASN A 106 -10.88 3.66 -6.31
C ASN A 106 -10.61 4.96 -5.54
N MET A 107 -9.48 5.63 -5.85
CA MET A 107 -9.16 6.94 -5.27
C MET A 107 -10.09 8.04 -5.76
N TYR A 108 -10.61 7.88 -6.97
CA TYR A 108 -11.42 8.87 -7.67
C TYR A 108 -12.72 8.25 -8.16
N GLU A 109 -13.78 8.37 -7.38
CA GLU A 109 -15.12 7.92 -7.76
C GLU A 109 -15.75 8.91 -8.76
N PRO A 110 -16.07 8.50 -10.00
CA PRO A 110 -16.70 9.40 -10.96
C PRO A 110 -18.10 9.80 -10.50
N ILE A 111 -18.41 11.10 -10.54
CA ILE A 111 -19.72 11.65 -10.17
C ILE A 111 -20.32 12.43 -11.34
N ASP A 112 -21.64 12.38 -11.48
CA ASP A 112 -22.38 13.23 -12.41
C ASP A 112 -22.66 14.58 -11.74
N TRP A 113 -21.65 15.46 -11.80
CA TRP A 113 -21.69 16.75 -11.11
C TRP A 113 -20.96 17.83 -11.90
N ASP A 114 -21.62 18.96 -12.16
CA ASP A 114 -21.04 20.10 -12.87
C ASP A 114 -21.05 21.41 -12.06
N ILE A 115 -21.63 21.40 -10.86
CA ILE A 115 -21.77 22.55 -9.96
C ILE A 115 -20.60 22.58 -8.96
N TRP A 116 -19.64 23.48 -9.15
CA TRP A 116 -18.41 23.51 -8.33
C TRP A 116 -18.55 24.29 -7.02
N ASP A 117 -19.57 25.12 -6.88
CA ASP A 117 -19.88 25.90 -5.67
C ASP A 117 -20.94 25.24 -4.77
N GLU A 118 -21.35 24.01 -5.08
CA GLU A 118 -22.29 23.21 -4.31
C GLU A 118 -21.76 21.78 -4.11
N CYS A 119 -21.90 21.26 -2.89
CA CYS A 119 -21.42 19.93 -2.57
C CYS A 119 -22.26 18.81 -3.20
N PRO A 120 -21.67 17.84 -3.92
CA PRO A 120 -22.39 16.71 -4.51
C PRO A 120 -22.98 15.73 -3.49
N SER A 121 -22.45 15.70 -2.26
CA SER A 121 -22.90 14.74 -1.24
C SER A 121 -23.98 15.29 -0.31
N CYS A 122 -23.98 16.60 -0.04
CA CYS A 122 -24.91 17.20 0.92
C CYS A 122 -25.62 18.47 0.42
N HIS A 123 -25.36 18.90 -0.81
CA HIS A 123 -25.96 20.09 -1.43
C HIS A 123 -25.69 21.41 -0.67
N SER A 124 -24.71 21.42 0.22
CA SER A 124 -24.31 22.65 0.90
C SER A 124 -23.56 23.58 -0.05
N SER A 125 -23.87 24.87 0.04
CA SER A 125 -23.14 25.95 -0.62
C SER A 125 -21.90 26.41 0.15
N LYS A 126 -21.61 25.82 1.32
CA LYS A 126 -20.35 26.06 2.06
C LYS A 126 -19.22 25.26 1.45
N VAL A 127 -18.85 25.63 0.22
CA VAL A 127 -17.78 24.98 -0.54
C VAL A 127 -16.59 25.92 -0.63
N ASN A 128 -15.40 25.38 -0.38
CA ASN A 128 -14.14 26.06 -0.64
C ASN A 128 -13.61 25.59 -1.99
N LEU A 129 -13.46 26.51 -2.94
CA LEU A 129 -12.84 26.25 -4.24
C LEU A 129 -11.32 26.24 -4.06
N ILE A 130 -10.70 25.10 -4.37
CA ILE A 130 -9.25 24.93 -4.34
C ILE A 130 -8.80 24.97 -5.81
N ASN A 131 -8.45 26.18 -6.26
CA ASN A 131 -7.84 26.36 -7.57
C ASN A 131 -6.33 26.33 -7.38
N ASP A 132 -5.68 25.23 -7.77
CA ASP A 132 -4.23 25.24 -7.84
C ASP A 132 -3.82 25.91 -9.15
N THR A 133 -3.35 27.15 -9.08
CA THR A 133 -2.78 27.88 -10.22
C THR A 133 -1.33 27.42 -10.44
N ALA A 134 -1.12 26.12 -10.61
CA ALA A 134 0.14 25.62 -11.11
C ALA A 134 0.17 25.90 -12.62
N ASP A 135 1.11 26.74 -13.06
CA ASP A 135 1.41 27.09 -14.45
C ASP A 135 1.93 25.89 -15.27
N ASP A 136 1.31 24.71 -15.13
CA ASP A 136 1.58 23.53 -15.93
C ASP A 136 0.37 23.30 -16.83
N GLU A 137 0.52 23.58 -18.13
CA GLU A 137 -0.54 23.62 -19.15
C GLU A 137 -1.35 22.31 -19.31
N ASN A 138 -1.03 21.27 -18.52
CA ASN A 138 -1.64 19.95 -18.59
C ASN A 138 -2.45 19.50 -17.36
N LEU A 139 -2.54 20.29 -16.28
CA LEU A 139 -3.29 19.91 -15.07
C LEU A 139 -4.21 21.06 -14.60
N ASN A 140 -5.31 21.27 -15.31
CA ASN A 140 -6.44 22.06 -14.79
C ASN A 140 -7.15 21.26 -13.68
N THR A 141 -6.53 21.17 -12.51
CA THR A 141 -7.16 20.58 -11.31
C THR A 141 -7.97 21.65 -10.59
N CYS A 142 -9.16 21.95 -11.11
CA CYS A 142 -10.19 22.56 -10.27
C CYS A 142 -10.61 21.50 -9.26
N SER A 143 -10.32 21.72 -7.98
CA SER A 143 -10.85 20.90 -6.89
C SER A 143 -11.71 21.74 -5.94
N SER A 144 -12.57 21.07 -5.19
CA SER A 144 -13.54 21.72 -4.31
C SER A 144 -13.80 20.87 -3.09
N TYR A 145 -13.92 21.53 -1.95
CA TYR A 145 -14.06 20.89 -0.65
C TYR A 145 -15.27 21.44 0.10
N CYS A 146 -16.14 20.54 0.58
CA CYS A 146 -17.29 20.92 1.38
C CYS A 146 -16.93 21.07 2.86
N MET A 147 -17.18 22.26 3.41
CA MET A 147 -16.90 22.56 4.82
C MET A 147 -17.91 21.95 5.79
N ASP A 148 -19.07 21.46 5.33
CA ASP A 148 -20.09 20.85 6.19
C ASP A 148 -19.93 19.33 6.32
N CYS A 149 -19.65 18.61 5.22
CA CYS A 149 -19.55 17.15 5.22
C CYS A 149 -18.17 16.60 4.87
N GLY A 150 -17.18 17.47 4.58
CA GLY A 150 -15.81 17.08 4.28
C GLY A 150 -15.61 16.38 2.93
N THR A 151 -16.63 16.34 2.07
CA THR A 151 -16.51 15.77 0.74
C THR A 151 -15.62 16.65 -0.13
N GLU A 152 -14.67 16.03 -0.81
CA GLU A 152 -13.81 16.69 -1.79
C GLU A 152 -14.00 16.07 -3.17
N TRP A 153 -13.95 16.88 -4.22
CA TRP A 153 -14.05 16.44 -5.60
C TRP A 153 -13.19 17.31 -6.52
N LEU A 154 -12.72 16.73 -7.62
CA LEU A 154 -11.86 17.38 -8.60
C LEU A 154 -12.22 17.01 -10.03
N LYS A 155 -11.77 17.81 -11.00
CA LYS A 155 -12.00 17.51 -12.42
C LYS A 155 -10.85 16.67 -12.97
N ARG A 156 -11.15 15.47 -13.46
CA ARG A 156 -10.18 14.54 -14.07
C ARG A 156 -10.72 14.01 -15.39
N ASN A 157 -9.90 14.04 -16.44
CA ASN A 157 -10.28 13.57 -17.79
C ASN A 157 -11.62 14.15 -18.31
N GLY A 158 -11.94 15.39 -17.92
CA GLY A 158 -13.19 16.07 -18.30
C GLY A 158 -14.40 15.76 -17.43
N GLN A 159 -14.30 14.83 -16.47
CA GLN A 159 -15.36 14.41 -15.56
C GLN A 159 -15.07 14.87 -14.11
N ALA A 160 -16.12 15.14 -13.33
CA ALA A 160 -15.95 15.35 -11.90
C ALA A 160 -15.78 14.00 -11.18
N CYS A 161 -14.82 13.92 -10.27
CA CYS A 161 -14.58 12.74 -9.45
C CYS A 161 -14.51 13.14 -7.98
N LYS A 162 -15.22 12.41 -7.12
CA LYS A 162 -15.08 12.50 -5.67
C LYS A 162 -13.79 11.82 -5.22
N ILE A 163 -13.10 12.43 -4.27
CA ILE A 163 -11.86 11.91 -3.69
C ILE A 163 -12.21 11.00 -2.50
N ASN A 164 -11.70 9.77 -2.53
CA ASN A 164 -11.80 8.83 -1.43
C ASN A 164 -10.50 8.84 -0.62
N TRP A 165 -10.42 9.74 0.36
CA TRP A 165 -9.24 9.99 1.19
C TRP A 165 -8.73 8.74 1.93
N GLU A 166 -9.60 7.79 2.25
CA GLU A 166 -9.25 6.53 2.90
C GLU A 166 -8.22 5.69 2.11
N TYR A 167 -8.17 5.85 0.78
CA TYR A 167 -7.18 5.18 -0.07
C TYR A 167 -5.92 6.03 -0.31
N LEU A 168 -6.01 7.36 -0.20
CA LEU A 168 -4.87 8.27 -0.41
C LEU A 168 -3.92 8.33 0.80
N ASP A 169 -4.46 8.40 2.02
CA ASP A 169 -3.63 8.51 3.24
C ASP A 169 -2.72 7.29 3.44
N ARG A 170 -3.17 6.11 3.00
CA ARG A 170 -2.37 4.88 3.06
C ARG A 170 -1.23 4.84 2.04
N ILE A 171 -1.31 5.57 0.94
CA ILE A 171 -0.23 5.62 -0.08
C ILE A 171 0.87 6.60 0.35
N ALA A 172 0.51 7.73 0.95
CA ALA A 172 1.48 8.66 1.52
C ALA A 172 2.32 8.01 2.64
N GLU A 173 1.75 7.06 3.39
CA GLU A 173 2.47 6.23 4.37
C GLU A 173 3.40 5.18 3.74
N LEU A 174 3.18 4.82 2.47
CA LEU A 174 4.01 3.87 1.70
C LEU A 174 5.20 4.53 0.98
N GLU A 175 5.20 5.86 0.83
CA GLU A 175 6.25 6.63 0.14
C GLU A 175 7.32 7.26 1.07
N ILE A 176 7.28 6.99 2.39
CA ILE A 176 8.31 7.40 3.38
C ILE A 176 9.04 6.17 3.92
#